data_AF-W3VJK4-F1
#
_entry.id   AF-W3VJK4-F1
#
_cell.length_a   1.000
_cell.length_b   1.000
_cell.length_c   1.000
_cell.angle_alpha   90.00
_cell.angle_beta   90.00
_cell.angle_gamma   90.00
#
_symmetry.space_group_name_H-M   'P 1'
#
loop_
_entity.id
_entity.type
_entity.pdbx_description
1 polymer ?
#
loop_
_entity_poly.entity_id
_entity_poly.type
_entity_poly.pdbx_seq_one_letter_code
_entity_poly.pdbx_strand_id
1 'polypeptide(L)'
;MSLPKTLAQILFVGTQIVGKALLEAGRQAGRNARAGRVEAAAGAAGAGSGSAASPSDQLTRTHRMTLDEAKLILNLKQDVSAAGLSGGEGKTVLEQVRESMVKSYDHLFATNAPPAPKGQKGGGAGSFYIQSKVVRARERIEAEWSLLDAAKKPEADAAETPANAANKPEQSDKSP
;
A
#
# COMPACT_ATOMS: atom_id res chain seq x y z
N MET A 1 1.97 -35.50 -47.08
CA MET A 1 2.36 -34.22 -46.47
C MET A 1 3.82 -34.29 -46.09
N SER A 2 4.70 -33.47 -46.67
CA SER A 2 6.13 -33.54 -46.35
C SER A 2 6.41 -32.90 -44.99
N LEU A 3 6.87 -33.73 -44.05
CA LEU A 3 7.29 -33.38 -42.69
C LEU A 3 8.09 -32.05 -42.57
N PRO A 4 9.07 -31.74 -43.45
CA PRO A 4 9.80 -30.47 -43.39
C PRO A 4 8.92 -29.23 -43.66
N LYS A 5 7.89 -29.34 -44.49
CA LYS A 5 6.98 -28.22 -44.80
C LYS A 5 6.07 -27.92 -43.60
N THR A 6 5.63 -28.96 -42.90
CA THR A 6 4.82 -28.83 -41.67
C THR A 6 5.62 -28.21 -40.52
N LEU A 7 6.88 -28.63 -40.33
CA LEU A 7 7.76 -28.05 -39.31
C LEU A 7 8.02 -26.55 -39.56
N ALA A 8 8.33 -26.17 -40.80
CA ALA A 8 8.52 -24.77 -41.16
C ALA A 8 7.24 -23.93 -40.92
N GLN A 9 6.07 -24.50 -41.20
CA GLN A 9 4.79 -23.82 -41.01
C GLN A 9 4.46 -23.64 -39.51
N ILE A 10 4.71 -24.64 -38.68
CA ILE A 10 4.53 -24.55 -37.22
C ILE A 10 5.48 -23.50 -36.63
N LEU A 11 6.73 -23.47 -37.09
CA LEU A 11 7.73 -22.53 -36.60
C LEU A 11 7.41 -21.07 -37.00
N PHE A 12 6.92 -20.86 -38.22
CA PHE A 12 6.50 -19.56 -38.71
C PHE A 12 5.25 -19.03 -38.00
N VAL A 13 4.23 -19.88 -37.81
CA VAL A 13 3.00 -19.50 -37.10
C VAL A 13 3.27 -19.31 -35.60
N GLY A 14 4.09 -20.17 -34.99
CA GLY A 14 4.45 -20.08 -33.57
C GLY A 14 5.19 -18.79 -33.23
N THR A 15 6.14 -18.38 -34.06
CA THR A 15 6.90 -17.12 -33.85
C THR A 15 6.03 -15.87 -33.99
N GLN A 16 5.04 -15.87 -34.90
CA GLN A 16 4.09 -14.75 -35.03
C GLN A 16 3.18 -14.58 -33.81
N ILE A 17 2.73 -15.69 -33.22
CA ILE A 17 1.85 -15.66 -32.04
C ILE A 17 2.63 -15.20 -30.79
N VAL A 18 3.81 -15.77 -30.56
CA VAL A 18 4.67 -15.39 -29.42
C VAL A 18 5.12 -13.94 -29.51
N GLY A 19 5.48 -13.45 -30.70
CA GLY A 19 5.89 -12.06 -30.90
C GLY A 19 4.76 -11.05 -30.61
N LYS A 20 3.53 -11.34 -31.06
CA LYS A 20 2.36 -10.47 -30.78
C LYS A 20 1.99 -10.47 -29.30
N ALA A 21 1.97 -11.63 -28.65
CA ALA A 21 1.67 -11.75 -27.23
C ALA A 21 2.73 -11.03 -26.35
N LEU A 22 4.02 -11.17 -26.68
CA LEU A 22 5.09 -10.49 -25.95
C LEU A 22 5.01 -8.96 -26.13
N LEU A 23 4.66 -8.47 -27.32
CA LEU A 23 4.49 -7.04 -27.57
C LEU A 23 3.28 -6.46 -26.82
N GLU A 24 2.16 -7.18 -26.78
CA GLU A 24 0.97 -6.76 -26.03
C GLU A 24 1.22 -6.81 -24.52
N ALA A 25 1.81 -7.90 -24.01
CA ALA A 25 2.22 -8.02 -22.62
C ALA A 25 3.24 -6.93 -22.26
N GLY A 26 4.21 -6.65 -23.13
CA GLY A 26 5.17 -5.56 -22.96
C GLY A 26 4.53 -4.17 -22.96
N ARG A 27 3.50 -3.96 -23.80
CA ARG A 27 2.71 -2.70 -23.79
C ARG A 27 1.84 -2.59 -22.55
N GLN A 28 1.26 -3.68 -22.06
CA GLN A 28 0.50 -3.71 -20.81
C GLN A 28 1.40 -3.48 -19.60
N ALA A 29 2.54 -4.18 -19.52
CA ALA A 29 3.56 -3.95 -18.49
C ALA A 29 4.11 -2.53 -18.55
N GLY A 30 4.35 -1.99 -19.75
CA GLY A 30 4.78 -0.62 -19.96
C GLY A 30 3.72 0.40 -19.55
N ARG A 31 2.43 0.14 -19.79
CA ARG A 31 1.32 0.97 -19.31
C ARG A 31 1.18 0.91 -17.79
N ASN A 32 1.32 -0.25 -17.17
CA ASN A 32 1.25 -0.40 -15.71
C ASN A 32 2.48 0.23 -15.02
N ALA A 33 3.68 0.05 -15.59
CA ALA A 33 4.90 0.70 -15.11
C ALA A 33 4.86 2.22 -15.32
N ARG A 34 4.26 2.70 -16.41
CA ARG A 34 4.00 4.13 -16.62
C ARG A 34 2.88 4.63 -15.73
N ALA A 35 1.85 3.85 -15.41
CA ALA A 35 0.83 4.23 -14.45
C ALA A 35 1.44 4.37 -13.04
N GLY A 36 2.28 3.42 -12.61
CA GLY A 36 3.02 3.54 -11.35
C GLY A 36 4.08 4.64 -11.35
N ARG A 37 4.73 4.92 -12.50
CA ARG A 37 5.67 6.07 -12.63
C ARG A 37 4.96 7.40 -12.78
N VAL A 38 3.76 7.45 -13.38
CA VAL A 38 2.93 8.64 -13.48
C VAL A 38 2.20 8.87 -12.17
N GLU A 39 1.88 7.87 -11.34
CA GLU A 39 1.51 8.09 -9.94
C GLU A 39 2.70 8.65 -9.14
N ALA A 40 3.91 8.11 -9.32
CA ALA A 40 5.10 8.65 -8.67
C ALA A 40 5.49 10.06 -9.16
N ALA A 41 5.31 10.36 -10.46
CA ALA A 41 5.63 11.67 -11.06
C ALA A 41 4.48 12.69 -10.95
N ALA A 42 3.22 12.26 -10.97
CA ALA A 42 2.05 13.07 -10.62
C ALA A 42 1.94 13.27 -9.11
N GLY A 43 2.60 12.45 -8.28
CA GLY A 43 2.89 12.80 -6.89
C GLY A 43 3.81 14.03 -6.76
N ALA A 44 4.65 14.31 -7.77
CA ALA A 44 5.50 15.50 -7.83
C ALA A 44 4.85 16.67 -8.59
N ALA A 45 3.99 16.41 -9.59
CA ALA A 45 3.30 17.44 -10.39
C ALA A 45 1.85 17.74 -9.93
N GLY A 46 1.26 16.92 -9.07
CA GLY A 46 -0.12 17.01 -8.57
C GLY A 46 -0.28 17.80 -7.28
N ALA A 47 0.57 18.81 -7.07
CA ALA A 47 0.41 19.79 -5.99
C ALA A 47 -0.83 20.70 -6.18
N GLY A 48 -1.54 20.58 -7.32
CA GLY A 48 -2.77 21.33 -7.57
C GLY A 48 -3.71 20.61 -8.53
N SER A 49 -4.58 19.73 -8.01
CA SER A 49 -5.90 19.47 -8.59
C SER A 49 -6.68 18.56 -7.64
N GLY A 50 -7.79 19.06 -7.12
CA GLY A 50 -8.64 18.45 -6.10
C GLY A 50 -9.49 17.28 -6.59
N SER A 51 -8.88 16.24 -7.17
CA SER A 51 -9.50 14.91 -7.16
C SER A 51 -9.30 14.32 -5.77
N ALA A 52 -10.36 13.76 -5.16
CA ALA A 52 -10.30 13.17 -3.82
C ALA A 52 -9.13 12.18 -3.75
N ALA A 53 -8.03 12.61 -3.11
CA ALA A 53 -6.84 11.78 -2.99
C ALA A 53 -7.22 10.54 -2.18
N SER A 54 -6.90 9.35 -2.71
CA SER A 54 -7.18 8.10 -2.01
C SER A 54 -6.59 8.17 -0.59
N PRO A 55 -7.19 7.55 0.43
CA PRO A 55 -6.63 7.56 1.79
C PRO A 55 -5.15 7.14 1.84
N SER A 56 -4.77 6.19 0.97
CA SER A 56 -3.37 5.75 0.80
C SER A 56 -2.45 6.83 0.19
N ASP A 57 -2.97 7.71 -0.68
CA ASP A 57 -2.21 8.85 -1.25
C ASP A 57 -1.93 9.91 -0.21
N GLN A 58 -2.90 10.19 0.66
CA GLN A 58 -2.71 11.11 1.80
C GLN A 58 -1.61 10.58 2.70
N LEU A 59 -1.61 9.27 2.97
CA LEU A 59 -0.61 8.63 3.81
C LEU A 59 0.79 8.68 3.19
N THR A 60 0.89 8.53 1.87
CA THR A 60 2.16 8.71 1.13
C THR A 60 2.72 10.14 1.28
N ARG A 61 1.85 11.17 1.28
CA ARG A 61 2.25 12.57 1.50
C ARG A 61 2.75 12.80 2.94
N THR A 62 2.10 12.19 3.93
CA THR A 62 2.48 12.30 5.35
C THR A 62 3.80 11.60 5.65
N HIS A 63 3.95 10.33 5.25
CA HIS A 63 5.17 9.56 5.54
C HIS A 63 6.33 9.86 4.59
N ARG A 64 6.06 10.53 3.45
CA ARG A 64 7.03 10.79 2.36
C ARG A 64 7.65 9.50 1.82
N MET A 65 6.83 8.46 1.72
CA MET A 65 7.22 7.10 1.34
C MET A 65 5.98 6.34 0.90
N THR A 66 6.09 5.59 -0.19
CA THR A 66 5.00 4.78 -0.74
C THR A 66 4.84 3.47 0.04
N LEU A 67 3.68 2.82 -0.08
CA LEU A 67 3.46 1.50 0.53
C LEU A 67 4.46 0.46 -0.01
N ASP A 68 4.79 0.53 -1.30
CA ASP A 68 5.74 -0.40 -1.93
C ASP A 68 7.18 -0.16 -1.48
N GLU A 69 7.59 1.10 -1.27
CA GLU A 69 8.89 1.41 -0.65
C GLU A 69 8.97 0.82 0.76
N ALA A 70 7.91 0.95 1.56
CA ALA A 70 7.86 0.39 2.91
C ALA A 70 7.98 -1.15 2.91
N LYS A 71 7.28 -1.84 1.98
CA LYS A 71 7.40 -3.29 1.80
C LYS A 71 8.83 -3.71 1.45
N LEU A 72 9.48 -2.98 0.55
CA LEU A 72 10.85 -3.26 0.13
C LEU A 72 11.84 -3.05 1.28
N ILE A 73 11.69 -1.96 2.06
CA ILE A 73 12.55 -1.68 3.21
C ILE A 73 12.46 -2.80 4.26
N LEU A 74 11.24 -3.29 4.56
CA LEU A 74 11.03 -4.36 5.53
C LEU A 74 11.13 -5.77 4.93
N ASN A 75 11.53 -5.90 3.67
CA ASN A 75 11.66 -7.15 2.94
C ASN A 75 10.41 -8.05 3.06
N LEU A 76 9.23 -7.44 2.94
CA LEU A 76 7.95 -8.16 3.00
C LEU A 76 7.66 -8.78 1.65
N LYS A 77 7.49 -10.10 1.63
CA LYS A 77 7.19 -10.88 0.42
C LYS A 77 5.69 -11.07 0.19
N GLN A 78 4.88 -10.85 1.22
CA GLN A 78 3.44 -11.05 1.16
C GLN A 78 2.72 -9.73 0.98
N ASP A 79 1.60 -9.78 0.26
CA ASP A 79 0.80 -8.61 -0.04
C ASP A 79 0.12 -8.07 1.22
N VAL A 80 0.62 -6.92 1.66
CA VAL A 80 0.12 -6.16 2.81
C VAL A 80 -1.32 -5.66 2.61
N SER A 81 -1.77 -5.60 1.35
CA SER A 81 -3.11 -5.19 0.92
C SER A 81 -4.10 -6.35 0.76
N ALA A 82 -3.66 -7.60 0.92
CA ALA A 82 -4.50 -8.77 0.76
C ALA A 82 -5.39 -8.98 2.00
N ALA A 83 -6.44 -8.16 2.10
CA ALA A 83 -7.54 -8.42 3.01
C ALA A 83 -8.30 -9.67 2.54
N GLY A 84 -8.29 -10.75 3.34
CA GLY A 84 -9.30 -11.82 3.23
C GLY A 84 -8.88 -13.15 2.59
N LEU A 85 -7.61 -13.40 2.29
CA LEU A 85 -7.17 -14.76 1.94
C LEU A 85 -6.94 -15.57 3.22
N SER A 86 -7.65 -16.69 3.38
CA SER A 86 -7.41 -17.66 4.45
C SER A 86 -6.14 -18.45 4.12
N GLY A 87 -5.08 -18.23 4.90
CA GLY A 87 -3.85 -19.01 4.84
C GLY A 87 -4.07 -20.35 5.56
N GLY A 88 -3.45 -21.42 5.06
CA GLY A 88 -3.70 -22.81 5.46
C GLY A 88 -3.33 -23.22 6.90
N GLU A 89 -3.26 -22.30 7.86
CA GLU A 89 -2.82 -22.60 9.23
C GLU A 89 -3.58 -21.82 10.31
N GLY A 90 -4.91 -21.68 10.23
CA GLY A 90 -5.77 -21.17 11.34
C GLY A 90 -5.51 -19.73 11.83
N LYS A 91 -4.39 -19.10 11.46
CA LYS A 91 -4.05 -17.68 11.57
C LYS A 91 -4.46 -17.02 10.27
N THR A 92 -5.04 -15.83 10.35
CA THR A 92 -5.35 -15.05 9.15
C THR A 92 -4.05 -14.68 8.43
N VAL A 93 -4.04 -14.59 7.09
CA VAL A 93 -2.83 -14.17 6.34
C VAL A 93 -2.31 -12.83 6.88
N LEU A 94 -3.20 -11.92 7.24
CA LEU A 94 -2.86 -10.62 7.83
C LEU A 94 -2.07 -10.74 9.14
N GLU A 95 -2.39 -11.70 10.01
CA GLU A 95 -1.63 -11.93 11.25
C GLU A 95 -0.24 -12.47 10.95
N GLN A 96 -0.10 -13.39 9.98
CA GLN A 96 1.20 -13.89 9.56
C GLN A 96 2.07 -12.76 8.97
N VAL A 97 1.47 -11.88 8.16
CA VAL A 97 2.16 -10.68 7.63
C VAL A 97 2.58 -9.76 8.77
N ARG A 98 1.70 -9.48 9.75
CA ARG A 98 2.04 -8.68 10.95
C ARG A 98 3.22 -9.28 11.70
N GLU A 99 3.19 -10.58 11.97
CA GLU A 99 4.26 -11.28 12.68
C GLU A 99 5.59 -11.20 11.89
N SER A 100 5.55 -11.41 10.58
CA SER A 100 6.73 -11.30 9.72
C SER A 100 7.29 -9.88 9.67
N MET A 101 6.42 -8.86 9.67
CA MET A 101 6.81 -7.45 9.68
C MET A 101 7.53 -7.08 10.96
N VAL A 102 6.99 -7.47 12.12
CA VAL A 102 7.63 -7.19 13.42
C VAL A 102 9.01 -7.84 13.48
N LYS A 103 9.13 -9.11 13.08
CA LYS A 103 10.43 -9.82 13.04
C LYS A 103 11.43 -9.13 12.11
N SER A 104 11.02 -8.75 10.91
CA SER A 104 11.88 -8.02 9.97
C SER A 104 12.29 -6.65 10.53
N TYR A 105 11.34 -5.92 11.14
CA TYR A 105 11.60 -4.62 11.75
C TYR A 105 12.63 -4.74 12.88
N ASP A 106 12.43 -5.63 13.85
CA ASP A 106 13.33 -5.79 15.00
C ASP A 106 14.74 -6.16 14.54
N HIS A 107 14.85 -7.08 13.59
CA HIS A 107 16.12 -7.49 13.01
C HIS A 107 16.83 -6.32 12.31
N LEU A 108 16.13 -5.60 11.43
CA LEU A 108 16.71 -4.48 10.68
C LEU A 108 17.03 -3.29 11.58
N PHE A 109 16.21 -3.02 12.60
CA PHE A 109 16.42 -1.94 13.54
C PHE A 109 17.65 -2.19 14.42
N ALA A 110 17.81 -3.42 14.92
CA ALA A 110 18.98 -3.82 15.69
C ALA A 110 20.26 -3.82 14.85
N THR A 111 20.21 -4.38 13.64
CA THR A 111 21.38 -4.46 12.74
C THR A 111 21.87 -3.08 12.28
N ASN A 112 20.94 -2.14 12.06
CA ASN A 112 21.26 -0.79 11.59
C ASN A 112 21.32 0.26 12.71
N ALA A 113 21.49 -0.16 13.96
CA ALA A 113 21.62 0.77 15.08
C ALA A 113 22.78 1.76 14.83
N PRO A 114 22.55 3.07 14.99
CA PRO A 114 23.58 4.07 14.76
C PRO A 114 24.72 3.97 15.77
N PRO A 115 25.89 4.55 15.47
CA PRO A 115 26.95 4.72 16.44
C PRO A 115 26.46 5.59 17.59
N ALA A 116 26.96 5.33 18.79
CA ALA A 116 26.63 6.17 19.93
C ALA A 116 27.09 7.63 19.70
N PRO A 117 26.38 8.61 20.28
CA PRO A 117 26.81 10.00 20.27
C PRO A 117 28.25 10.17 20.74
N LYS A 118 28.93 11.22 20.27
CA LYS A 118 30.32 11.51 20.66
C LYS A 118 30.48 11.49 22.19
N GLY A 119 31.33 10.60 22.68
CA GLY A 119 31.64 10.45 24.10
C GLY A 119 30.93 9.28 24.81
N GLN A 120 30.04 8.54 24.13
CA GLN A 120 29.38 7.35 24.68
C GLN A 120 29.97 6.07 24.08
N LYS A 121 30.13 5.04 24.91
CA LYS A 121 30.57 3.70 24.48
C LYS A 121 29.34 2.84 24.18
N GLY A 122 29.34 2.20 23.00
CA GLY A 122 28.24 1.38 22.51
C GLY A 122 27.74 1.85 21.14
N GLY A 123 26.58 1.33 20.72
CA GLY A 123 25.99 1.59 19.41
C GLY A 123 26.41 0.57 18.35
N GLY A 124 25.73 0.61 17.21
CA GLY A 124 26.04 -0.24 16.06
C GLY A 124 26.92 0.47 15.04
N ALA A 125 27.23 -0.24 13.95
CA ALA A 125 27.93 0.31 12.78
C ALA A 125 26.95 0.91 11.74
N GLY A 126 25.67 1.02 12.09
CA GLY A 126 24.61 1.49 11.20
C GLY A 126 24.57 3.01 11.06
N SER A 127 23.54 3.49 10.37
CA SER A 127 23.29 4.91 10.17
C SER A 127 21.93 5.29 10.74
N PHE A 128 21.87 6.46 11.40
CA PHE A 128 20.62 7.03 11.90
C PHE A 128 19.60 7.23 10.77
N TYR A 129 20.06 7.54 9.55
CA TYR A 129 19.19 7.67 8.39
C TYR A 129 18.50 6.35 8.02
N ILE A 130 19.26 5.24 8.00
CA ILE A 130 18.72 3.92 7.67
C ILE A 130 17.77 3.46 8.76
N GLN A 131 18.14 3.63 10.03
CA GLN A 131 17.25 3.32 11.15
C GLN A 131 15.94 4.15 11.07
N SER A 132 16.03 5.45 10.76
CA SER A 132 14.86 6.32 10.57
C SER A 132 13.97 5.86 9.41
N LYS A 133 14.57 5.35 8.32
CA LYS A 133 13.83 4.77 7.19
C LYS A 133 13.11 3.48 7.56
N VAL A 134 13.73 2.61 8.36
CA VAL A 134 13.12 1.37 8.88
C VAL A 134 11.93 1.69 9.79
N VAL A 135 12.06 2.69 10.67
CA VAL A 135 10.96 3.17 11.53
C VAL A 135 9.81 3.71 10.70
N ARG A 136 10.10 4.62 9.74
CA ARG A 136 9.04 5.15 8.86
C ARG A 136 8.35 4.06 8.06
N ALA A 137 9.10 3.08 7.53
CA ALA A 137 8.57 1.92 6.81
C ALA A 137 7.48 1.20 7.60
N ARG A 138 7.77 0.93 8.89
CA ARG A 138 6.82 0.33 9.80
C ARG A 138 5.57 1.20 10.00
N GLU A 139 5.75 2.48 10.36
CA GLU A 139 4.63 3.40 10.60
C GLU A 139 3.70 3.52 9.39
N ARG A 140 4.25 3.55 8.17
CA ARG A 140 3.47 3.63 6.93
C ARG A 140 2.60 2.40 6.69
N ILE A 141 3.09 1.21 7.04
CA ILE A 141 2.35 -0.05 6.91
C ILE A 141 1.28 -0.14 8.00
N GLU A 142 1.61 0.21 9.25
CA GLU A 142 0.66 0.23 10.35
C GLU A 142 -0.50 1.19 10.08
N ALA A 143 -0.22 2.36 9.51
CA ALA A 143 -1.25 3.30 9.12
C ALA A 143 -2.12 2.81 7.94
N GLU A 144 -1.56 2.03 7.01
CA GLU A 144 -2.37 1.39 5.95
C GLU A 144 -3.35 0.37 6.54
N TRP A 145 -2.90 -0.45 7.49
CA TRP A 145 -3.78 -1.40 8.18
C TRP A 145 -4.85 -0.69 9.01
N SER A 146 -4.51 0.41 9.67
CA SER A 146 -5.48 1.23 10.39
C SER A 146 -6.57 1.78 9.46
N LEU A 147 -6.20 2.22 8.24
CA LEU A 147 -7.16 2.64 7.21
C LEU A 147 -8.07 1.48 6.76
N LEU A 148 -7.52 0.28 6.57
CA LEU A 148 -8.30 -0.91 6.22
C LEU A 148 -9.25 -1.35 7.33
N ASP A 149 -8.81 -1.31 8.59
CA ASP A 149 -9.61 -1.64 9.76
C ASP A 149 -10.75 -0.61 9.94
N ALA A 150 -10.48 0.68 9.72
CA ALA A 150 -11.49 1.74 9.75
C ALA A 150 -12.53 1.58 8.62
N ALA A 151 -12.09 1.21 7.41
CA ALA A 151 -12.98 0.95 6.28
C ALA A 151 -13.89 -0.27 6.48
N LYS A 152 -13.54 -1.20 7.39
CA LYS A 152 -14.34 -2.38 7.73
C LYS A 152 -15.39 -2.12 8.81
N LYS A 153 -15.30 -1.00 9.53
CA LYS A 153 -16.19 -0.63 10.64
C LYS A 153 -17.50 0.13 10.28
N PRO A 154 -17.87 0.49 9.03
CA PRO A 154 -19.00 1.41 8.80
C PRO A 154 -20.40 0.78 8.86
N GLU A 155 -20.57 -0.51 9.21
CA GLU A 155 -21.92 -1.13 9.32
C GLU A 155 -22.54 -1.09 10.73
N ALA A 156 -21.87 -0.57 11.76
CA ALA A 156 -22.39 -0.59 13.13
C ALA A 156 -23.04 0.72 13.63
N ASP A 157 -22.83 1.86 12.96
CA ASP A 157 -23.26 3.19 13.46
C ASP A 157 -24.39 3.86 12.66
N ALA A 158 -24.97 3.18 11.67
CA ALA A 158 -26.07 3.74 10.87
C ALA A 158 -27.49 3.46 11.44
N ALA A 159 -27.60 2.82 12.61
CA ALA A 159 -28.89 2.37 13.18
C ALA A 159 -29.44 3.21 14.35
N GLU A 160 -28.79 4.32 14.76
CA GLU A 160 -29.35 5.19 15.80
C GLU A 160 -29.63 6.59 15.27
N THR A 161 -30.78 6.72 14.59
CA THR A 161 -31.53 7.98 14.63
C THR A 161 -32.49 7.91 15.82
N PRO A 162 -32.40 8.76 16.85
CA PRO A 162 -33.56 9.10 17.63
C PRO A 162 -34.11 10.43 17.09
N ALA A 163 -35.11 10.30 16.22
CA ALA A 163 -36.08 11.35 15.98
C ALA A 163 -36.90 11.53 17.26
N ASN A 164 -36.46 12.41 18.16
CA ASN A 164 -37.31 12.87 19.25
C ASN A 164 -37.08 14.36 19.52
N ALA A 165 -37.70 15.20 18.70
CA ALA A 165 -37.94 16.60 19.00
C ALA A 165 -39.42 16.89 18.73
N ALA A 166 -40.29 16.25 19.52
CA ALA A 166 -41.68 16.64 19.62
C ALA A 166 -41.81 17.86 20.56
N ASN A 167 -42.23 18.96 19.96
CA ASN A 167 -43.32 19.82 20.44
C ASN A 167 -43.07 20.76 21.65
N LYS A 168 -42.96 22.07 21.35
CA LYS A 168 -43.53 23.14 22.18
C LYS A 168 -43.94 24.33 21.30
N PRO A 169 -45.24 24.67 21.19
CA PRO A 169 -45.72 25.92 20.60
C PRO A 169 -45.93 27.03 21.67
N GLU A 170 -46.46 28.18 21.23
CA GLU A 170 -46.75 29.46 21.93
C GLU A 170 -45.59 30.48 21.94
N GLN A 171 -45.55 31.43 20.98
CA GLN A 171 -46.34 32.68 20.87
C GLN A 171 -46.22 33.62 22.09
N SER A 172 -45.53 34.74 21.90
CA SER A 172 -45.84 36.00 22.59
C SER A 172 -45.63 37.18 21.64
N ASP A 173 -46.77 37.64 21.16
CA ASP A 173 -47.14 38.91 20.55
C ASP A 173 -46.49 40.17 21.19
N LYS A 174 -46.05 41.13 20.37
CA LYS A 174 -46.59 42.51 20.35
C LYS A 174 -45.77 43.50 19.49
N SER A 175 -46.45 44.02 18.47
CA SER A 175 -46.23 45.35 17.86
C SER A 175 -46.38 46.48 18.89
N PRO A 176 -45.90 47.70 18.58
CA PRO A 176 -46.71 48.63 17.77
C PRO A 176 -46.06 49.04 16.44
#